data_AF-A0A0A0ILH8-F1
#
_entry.id   AF-A0A0A0ILH8-F1
#
_cell.length_a   1.000
_cell.length_b   1.000
_cell.length_c   1.000
_cell.angle_alpha   90.00
_cell.angle_beta   90.00
_cell.angle_gamma   90.00
#
_symmetry.space_group_name_H-M   'P 1'
#
loop_
_entity.id
_entity.type
_entity.pdbx_description
1 polymer ?
#
loop_
_entity_poly.entity_id
_entity_poly.type
_entity_poly.pdbx_seq_one_letter_code
_entity_poly.pdbx_strand_id
1 'polypeptide(L)'
;MSFSSKVKNEICRYTELSKVEAIAELSGIMKVSGTLGFSGDMKINFRVSTENPAIARLVFKILKDHFNIHTKIFVKKSNSLKKNNIYLVVIDNNMGVKDLLKEVGVLKEEDGMITLDYSVPQEILKDDNSRRVFIRGVFLGGGSISNPEKTYHLEFVTHHEDYANELSQIINTYGLNSKVIQRKSSFVIYLKEGEQIVDLLNIIGAHESLLELENVRIMKEMRNNVNRLVNCETANLSKTVNAAVRQIGSIKLIEKEIGLQRLPENLREVAELRLSYPNESLKELGQMLEPPVGKSGVNHRLRKIEKIAEELRKEGK
;
A
#
# COMPACT_ATOMS: atom_id res chain seq x y z
N MET A 1 -12.19 5.29 -12.96
CA MET A 1 -12.32 3.91 -12.44
C MET A 1 -11.38 3.79 -11.24
N SER A 2 -11.78 3.18 -10.12
CA SER A 2 -10.89 2.98 -8.97
C SER A 2 -9.89 1.86 -9.24
N PHE A 3 -8.75 1.85 -8.53
CA PHE A 3 -7.76 0.75 -8.62
C PHE A 3 -8.39 -0.61 -8.28
N SER A 4 -9.18 -0.68 -7.19
CA SER A 4 -10.01 -1.84 -6.86
C SER A 4 -10.88 -2.33 -8.04
N SER A 5 -11.58 -1.42 -8.73
CA SER A 5 -12.40 -1.80 -9.89
C SER A 5 -11.56 -2.29 -11.08
N LYS A 6 -10.35 -1.76 -11.27
CA LYS A 6 -9.41 -2.24 -12.30
C LYS A 6 -8.99 -3.68 -12.01
N VAL A 7 -8.54 -3.95 -10.79
CA VAL A 7 -8.15 -5.30 -10.32
C VAL A 7 -9.31 -6.29 -10.50
N LYS A 8 -10.52 -5.93 -10.06
CA LYS A 8 -11.70 -6.79 -10.21
C LYS A 8 -12.04 -7.06 -11.69
N ASN A 9 -11.90 -6.07 -12.57
CA ASN A 9 -12.15 -6.25 -14.00
C ASN A 9 -11.14 -7.17 -14.67
N GLU A 10 -9.88 -7.08 -14.26
CA GLU A 10 -8.80 -7.94 -14.74
C GLU A 10 -9.07 -9.40 -14.41
N ILE A 11 -9.25 -9.70 -13.11
CA ILE A 11 -9.42 -11.09 -12.68
C ILE A 11 -10.73 -11.73 -13.14
N CYS A 12 -11.76 -10.95 -13.47
CA CYS A 12 -12.98 -11.46 -14.09
C CYS A 12 -12.79 -11.96 -15.54
N ARG A 13 -11.63 -11.71 -16.17
CA ARG A 13 -11.35 -12.21 -17.53
C ARG A 13 -10.97 -13.69 -17.54
N TYR A 14 -10.50 -14.23 -16.42
CA TYR A 14 -10.18 -15.64 -16.28
C TYR A 14 -11.46 -16.45 -16.12
N THR A 15 -11.94 -17.01 -17.23
CA THR A 15 -13.24 -17.71 -17.28
C THR A 15 -13.13 -19.19 -17.63
N GLU A 16 -11.92 -19.69 -17.87
CA GLU A 16 -11.65 -21.11 -18.04
C GLU A 16 -11.39 -21.69 -16.66
N LEU A 17 -12.39 -22.37 -16.10
CA LEU A 17 -12.34 -22.98 -14.78
C LEU A 17 -12.74 -24.44 -14.91
N SER A 18 -12.08 -25.31 -14.17
CA SER A 18 -12.63 -26.62 -13.87
C SER A 18 -13.89 -26.48 -13.01
N LYS A 19 -14.71 -27.52 -12.95
CA LYS A 19 -15.91 -27.53 -12.09
C LYS A 19 -15.57 -27.26 -10.62
N VAL A 20 -14.44 -27.76 -10.12
CA VAL A 20 -14.00 -27.56 -8.73
C VAL A 20 -13.60 -26.11 -8.48
N GLU A 21 -12.86 -25.48 -9.40
CA GLU A 21 -12.50 -24.07 -9.31
C GLU A 21 -13.72 -23.16 -9.44
N ALA A 22 -14.68 -23.51 -10.31
CA ALA A 22 -15.93 -22.80 -10.45
C ALA A 22 -16.77 -22.84 -9.16
N ILE A 23 -16.81 -23.99 -8.47
CA ILE A 23 -17.42 -24.14 -7.14
C ILE A 23 -16.68 -23.23 -6.14
N ALA A 24 -15.36 -23.24 -6.14
CA ALA A 24 -14.53 -22.44 -5.22
C ALA A 24 -14.76 -20.93 -5.39
N GLU A 25 -14.72 -20.44 -6.62
CA GLU A 25 -14.94 -19.02 -6.92
C GLU A 25 -16.35 -18.59 -6.53
N LEU A 26 -17.35 -19.39 -6.93
CA LEU A 26 -18.74 -19.07 -6.67
C LEU A 26 -19.05 -19.12 -5.17
N SER A 27 -18.47 -20.06 -4.42
CA SER A 27 -18.55 -20.11 -2.96
C SER A 27 -18.06 -18.80 -2.32
N GLY A 28 -16.87 -18.34 -2.70
CA GLY A 28 -16.31 -17.08 -2.19
C GLY A 28 -17.17 -15.86 -2.52
N ILE A 29 -17.66 -15.75 -3.76
CA ILE A 29 -18.53 -14.65 -4.19
C ILE A 29 -19.85 -14.67 -3.42
N MET A 30 -20.52 -15.82 -3.36
CA MET A 30 -21.85 -15.98 -2.78
C MET A 30 -21.85 -15.78 -1.26
N LYS A 31 -20.83 -16.25 -0.54
CA LYS A 31 -20.74 -16.03 0.92
C LYS A 31 -20.64 -14.56 1.30
N VAL A 32 -20.00 -13.73 0.47
CA VAL A 32 -19.74 -12.32 0.80
C VAL A 32 -20.77 -11.36 0.19
N SER A 33 -21.21 -11.62 -1.04
CA SER A 33 -22.09 -10.71 -1.81
C SER A 33 -23.51 -11.26 -2.05
N GLY A 34 -23.78 -12.43 -1.50
CA GLY A 34 -25.06 -13.12 -1.60
C GLY A 34 -26.09 -12.65 -0.60
N THR A 35 -27.36 -12.79 -0.97
CA THR A 35 -28.49 -12.59 -0.08
C THR A 35 -29.49 -13.72 -0.33
N LEU A 36 -29.81 -14.45 0.75
CA LEU A 36 -30.86 -15.45 0.76
C LEU A 36 -32.20 -14.75 1.04
N GLY A 37 -33.18 -14.98 0.18
CA GLY A 37 -34.55 -14.51 0.37
C GLY A 37 -35.53 -15.68 0.45
N PHE A 38 -36.54 -15.53 1.29
CA PHE A 38 -37.66 -16.46 1.39
C PHE A 38 -38.89 -15.81 0.80
N SER A 39 -39.57 -16.51 -0.09
CA SER A 39 -40.88 -16.11 -0.62
C SER A 39 -41.98 -16.95 0.02
N GLY A 40 -43.25 -16.55 -0.17
CA GLY A 40 -44.39 -17.39 0.21
C GLY A 40 -44.25 -18.82 -0.35
N ASP A 41 -44.78 -19.80 0.38
CA ASP A 41 -44.67 -21.25 0.10
C ASP A 41 -43.27 -21.87 0.28
N MET A 42 -42.46 -21.40 1.23
CA MET A 42 -41.10 -21.91 1.51
C MET A 42 -40.13 -21.89 0.29
N LYS A 43 -40.43 -21.09 -0.73
CA LYS A 43 -39.57 -20.96 -1.91
C LYS A 43 -38.34 -20.13 -1.56
N ILE A 44 -37.18 -20.71 -1.80
CA ILE A 44 -35.88 -20.06 -1.61
C ILE A 44 -35.51 -19.31 -2.88
N ASN A 45 -35.00 -18.09 -2.73
CA ASN A 45 -34.30 -17.37 -3.78
C ASN A 45 -32.94 -16.92 -3.28
N PHE A 46 -31.97 -16.85 -4.20
CA PHE A 46 -30.65 -16.33 -3.90
C PHE A 46 -30.30 -15.22 -4.88
N ARG A 47 -29.69 -14.17 -4.37
CA ARG A 47 -29.26 -13.03 -5.18
C ARG A 47 -27.81 -12.69 -4.90
N VAL A 48 -27.00 -12.59 -5.95
CA VAL A 48 -25.68 -11.95 -5.91
C VAL A 48 -25.83 -10.50 -6.35
N SER A 49 -25.33 -9.57 -5.55
CA SER A 49 -25.39 -8.13 -5.83
C SER A 49 -23.99 -7.54 -6.00
N THR A 50 -23.78 -6.78 -7.08
CA THR A 50 -22.47 -6.14 -7.34
C THR A 50 -22.62 -4.83 -8.12
N GLU A 51 -21.73 -3.87 -7.86
CA GLU A 51 -21.62 -2.65 -8.67
C GLU A 51 -20.75 -2.87 -9.93
N ASN A 52 -20.04 -3.99 -10.02
CA ASN A 52 -19.15 -4.28 -11.15
C ASN A 52 -19.84 -5.23 -12.15
N PRO A 53 -20.09 -4.78 -13.40
CA PRO A 53 -20.74 -5.62 -14.42
C PRO A 53 -19.90 -6.84 -14.85
N ALA A 54 -18.57 -6.79 -14.72
CA ALA A 54 -17.71 -7.93 -15.03
C ALA A 54 -17.97 -9.10 -14.07
N ILE A 55 -18.18 -8.82 -12.79
CA ILE A 55 -18.49 -9.82 -11.76
C ILE A 55 -19.84 -10.46 -12.04
N ALA A 56 -20.86 -9.66 -12.37
CA ALA A 56 -22.18 -10.17 -12.71
C ALA A 56 -22.15 -11.11 -13.94
N ARG A 57 -21.35 -10.76 -14.97
CA ARG A 57 -21.14 -11.63 -16.14
C ARG A 57 -20.37 -12.90 -15.81
N LEU A 58 -19.35 -12.82 -14.96
CA LEU A 58 -18.58 -13.98 -14.52
C LEU A 58 -19.50 -14.97 -13.79
N VAL A 59 -20.27 -14.50 -12.80
CA VAL A 59 -21.22 -15.33 -12.05
C VAL A 59 -22.25 -15.96 -13.00
N PHE A 60 -22.83 -15.16 -13.91
CA PHE A 60 -23.75 -15.68 -14.93
C PHE A 60 -23.11 -16.80 -15.78
N LYS A 61 -21.88 -16.60 -16.23
CA LYS A 61 -21.15 -17.58 -17.04
C LYS A 61 -20.87 -18.86 -16.26
N ILE A 62 -20.37 -18.75 -15.02
CA ILE A 62 -20.12 -19.90 -14.14
C ILE A 62 -21.39 -20.72 -13.94
N LEU A 63 -22.51 -20.06 -13.61
CA LEU A 63 -23.80 -20.71 -13.40
C LEU A 63 -24.29 -21.46 -14.65
N LYS A 64 -24.14 -20.85 -15.82
CA LYS A 64 -24.52 -21.47 -17.09
C LYS A 64 -23.63 -22.66 -17.43
N ASP A 65 -22.31 -22.47 -17.43
CA ASP A 65 -21.36 -23.42 -18.00
C ASP A 65 -21.12 -24.64 -17.06
N HIS A 66 -21.23 -24.45 -15.74
CA HIS A 66 -20.93 -25.50 -14.76
C HIS A 66 -22.14 -26.04 -13.99
N PHE A 67 -23.25 -25.30 -13.93
CA PHE A 67 -24.43 -25.69 -13.16
C PHE A 67 -25.70 -25.80 -14.01
N ASN A 68 -25.62 -25.52 -15.32
CA ASN A 68 -26.77 -25.50 -16.24
C ASN A 68 -27.90 -24.54 -15.78
N ILE A 69 -27.56 -23.51 -15.01
CA ILE A 69 -28.50 -22.53 -14.46
C ILE A 69 -28.62 -21.34 -15.41
N HIS A 70 -29.81 -21.17 -15.97
CA HIS A 70 -30.14 -20.10 -16.91
C HIS A 70 -30.81 -18.92 -16.19
N THR A 71 -30.01 -18.16 -15.46
CA THR A 71 -30.46 -16.96 -14.72
C THR A 71 -30.60 -15.72 -15.62
N LYS A 72 -31.12 -14.61 -15.09
CA LYS A 72 -31.14 -13.29 -15.72
C LYS A 72 -30.37 -12.29 -14.85
N ILE A 73 -29.68 -11.34 -15.50
CA ILE A 73 -29.04 -10.22 -14.82
C ILE A 73 -30.02 -9.03 -14.84
N PHE A 74 -30.39 -8.55 -13.66
CA PHE A 74 -31.20 -7.34 -13.49
C PHE A 74 -30.28 -6.16 -13.20
N VAL A 75 -30.65 -4.98 -13.68
CA VAL A 75 -29.95 -3.72 -13.39
C VAL A 75 -30.88 -2.80 -12.62
N LYS A 76 -30.45 -2.36 -11.45
CA LYS A 76 -31.14 -1.36 -10.63
C LYS A 76 -30.22 -0.15 -10.45
N LYS A 77 -30.77 1.07 -10.46
CA LYS A 77 -30.01 2.26 -10.02
C LYS A 77 -29.94 2.29 -8.50
N SER A 78 -28.75 2.49 -7.96
CA SER A 78 -28.55 2.74 -6.54
C SER A 78 -29.26 4.03 -6.13
N ASN A 79 -29.89 4.02 -4.95
CA ASN A 79 -30.48 5.21 -4.34
C ASN A 79 -29.43 6.12 -3.69
N SER A 80 -28.14 5.79 -3.78
CA SER A 80 -27.05 6.60 -3.23
C SER A 80 -26.76 7.83 -4.10
N LEU A 81 -26.12 8.84 -3.50
CA LEU A 81 -25.68 10.08 -4.15
C LEU A 81 -24.89 9.86 -5.46
N LYS A 82 -24.21 8.72 -5.62
CA LYS A 82 -23.42 8.40 -6.82
C LYS A 82 -24.22 7.70 -7.94
N LYS A 83 -25.51 7.37 -7.74
CA LYS A 83 -26.41 6.74 -8.75
C LYS A 83 -25.77 5.60 -9.56
N ASN A 84 -24.90 4.80 -8.93
CA ASN A 84 -24.24 3.68 -9.60
C ASN A 84 -25.27 2.60 -9.98
N ASN A 85 -25.03 1.91 -11.10
CA ASN A 85 -25.79 0.71 -11.44
C ASN A 85 -25.39 -0.43 -10.49
N ILE A 86 -26.39 -1.13 -9.97
CA ILE A 86 -26.26 -2.35 -9.21
C ILE A 86 -26.79 -3.49 -10.09
N TYR A 87 -25.95 -4.48 -10.33
CA TYR A 87 -26.25 -5.67 -11.09
C TYR A 87 -26.64 -6.79 -10.13
N LEU A 88 -27.76 -7.43 -10.41
CA LEU A 88 -28.32 -8.50 -9.59
C LEU A 88 -28.43 -9.77 -10.42
N VAL A 89 -27.77 -10.83 -9.98
CA VAL A 89 -27.94 -12.18 -10.53
C VAL A 89 -28.88 -12.92 -9.59
N VAL A 90 -30.03 -13.37 -10.09
CA VAL A 90 -31.10 -13.97 -9.27
C VAL A 90 -31.31 -15.42 -9.63
N ILE A 91 -31.18 -16.30 -8.65
CA ILE A 91 -31.36 -17.74 -8.80
C ILE A 91 -32.60 -18.11 -8.00
N ASP A 92 -33.64 -18.53 -8.70
CA ASP A 92 -34.91 -18.90 -8.07
C ASP A 92 -34.99 -20.39 -7.76
N ASN A 93 -36.04 -20.77 -7.02
CA ASN A 93 -36.27 -22.15 -6.62
C ASN A 93 -36.39 -23.12 -7.80
N ASN A 94 -36.97 -22.68 -8.92
CA ASN A 94 -37.19 -23.53 -10.10
C ASN A 94 -35.88 -23.78 -10.85
N MET A 95 -34.84 -22.96 -10.60
CA MET A 95 -33.50 -23.11 -11.16
C MET A 95 -32.59 -24.05 -10.33
N GLY A 96 -33.08 -24.66 -9.25
CA GLY A 96 -32.25 -25.55 -8.41
C GLY A 96 -31.34 -24.81 -7.42
N VAL A 97 -31.76 -23.63 -6.93
CA VAL A 97 -30.95 -22.82 -5.99
C VAL A 97 -30.50 -23.56 -4.74
N LYS A 98 -31.33 -24.48 -4.21
CA LYS A 98 -31.00 -25.25 -3.00
C LYS A 98 -29.81 -26.19 -3.24
N ASP A 99 -29.81 -26.89 -4.38
CA ASP A 99 -28.74 -27.83 -4.73
C ASP A 99 -27.44 -27.07 -5.02
N LEU A 100 -27.54 -25.96 -5.76
CA LEU A 100 -26.41 -25.05 -5.98
C LEU A 100 -25.79 -24.61 -4.65
N LEU A 101 -26.60 -24.08 -3.73
CA LEU A 101 -26.10 -23.53 -2.47
C LEU A 101 -25.46 -24.59 -1.57
N LYS A 102 -25.92 -25.85 -1.63
CA LYS A 102 -25.26 -26.98 -0.98
C LYS A 102 -23.93 -27.31 -1.64
N GLU A 103 -23.91 -27.39 -2.97
CA GLU A 103 -22.72 -27.72 -3.75
C GLU A 103 -21.61 -26.68 -3.57
N VAL A 104 -21.95 -25.39 -3.52
CA VAL A 104 -20.98 -24.30 -3.21
C VAL A 104 -20.70 -24.12 -1.72
N GLY A 105 -21.31 -24.93 -0.85
CA GLY A 105 -21.12 -24.89 0.59
C GLY A 105 -21.57 -23.59 1.26
N VAL A 106 -22.59 -22.93 0.73
CA VAL A 106 -23.25 -21.76 1.36
C VAL A 106 -24.37 -22.20 2.29
N LEU A 107 -24.96 -23.37 2.05
CA LEU A 107 -25.94 -23.99 2.93
C LEU A 107 -25.42 -25.31 3.47
N LYS A 108 -25.70 -25.57 4.74
CA LYS A 108 -25.55 -26.88 5.37
C LYS A 108 -26.93 -27.40 5.78
N GLU A 109 -27.07 -28.72 5.75
CA GLU A 109 -28.24 -29.40 6.28
C GLU A 109 -27.80 -30.19 7.52
N GLU A 110 -28.24 -29.75 8.69
CA GLU A 110 -28.03 -30.43 9.97
C GLU A 110 -29.38 -30.72 10.60
N ASP A 111 -29.62 -31.97 11.00
CA ASP A 111 -30.86 -32.42 11.65
C ASP A 111 -32.16 -32.04 10.91
N GLY A 112 -32.12 -32.03 9.57
CA GLY A 112 -33.24 -31.65 8.73
C GLY A 112 -33.53 -30.15 8.65
N MET A 113 -32.71 -29.31 9.29
CA MET A 113 -32.76 -27.84 9.19
C MET A 113 -31.69 -27.32 8.22
N ILE A 114 -32.09 -26.39 7.36
CA ILE A 114 -31.20 -25.71 6.42
C ILE A 114 -30.66 -24.45 7.09
N THR A 115 -29.35 -24.37 7.29
CA THR A 115 -28.67 -23.22 7.88
C THR A 115 -27.66 -22.62 6.91
N LEU A 116 -27.39 -21.32 7.04
CA LEU A 116 -26.31 -20.67 6.31
C LEU A 116 -24.98 -21.14 6.89
N ASP A 117 -24.15 -21.71 6.02
CA ASP A 117 -22.81 -22.15 6.38
C ASP A 117 -21.82 -21.03 6.08
N TYR A 118 -21.23 -20.49 7.14
CA TYR A 118 -20.18 -19.49 7.04
C TYR A 118 -18.78 -20.09 7.18
N SER A 119 -18.64 -21.42 7.25
CA SER A 119 -17.33 -22.09 7.20
C SER A 119 -16.78 -22.15 5.77
N VAL A 120 -15.48 -22.34 5.60
CA VAL A 120 -14.91 -22.60 4.27
C VAL A 120 -14.95 -24.10 3.98
N PRO A 121 -15.58 -24.53 2.87
CA PRO A 121 -15.67 -25.95 2.55
C PRO A 121 -14.27 -26.58 2.45
N GLN A 122 -14.00 -27.59 3.27
CA GLN A 122 -12.68 -28.22 3.37
C GLN A 122 -12.21 -28.83 2.04
N GLU A 123 -13.13 -29.30 1.21
CA GLU A 123 -12.84 -29.80 -0.13
C GLU A 123 -12.19 -28.73 -1.04
N ILE A 124 -12.59 -27.47 -0.90
CA ILE A 124 -11.99 -26.33 -1.63
C ILE A 124 -10.54 -26.07 -1.16
N LEU A 125 -10.22 -26.40 0.10
CA LEU A 125 -8.91 -26.14 0.70
C LEU A 125 -7.86 -27.20 0.36
N LYS A 126 -8.24 -28.36 -0.17
CA LYS A 126 -7.33 -29.49 -0.48
C LYS A 126 -6.37 -29.19 -1.63
N ASP A 127 -6.80 -28.39 -2.60
CA ASP A 127 -6.03 -28.04 -3.79
C ASP A 127 -5.62 -26.56 -3.77
N ASP A 128 -4.38 -26.27 -4.18
CA ASP A 128 -3.84 -24.90 -4.14
C ASP A 128 -4.57 -23.99 -5.13
N ASN A 129 -4.87 -24.47 -6.34
CA ASN A 129 -5.58 -23.66 -7.34
C ASN A 129 -6.99 -23.31 -6.86
N SER A 130 -7.71 -24.28 -6.30
CA SER A 130 -9.03 -24.09 -5.71
C SER A 130 -9.00 -23.08 -4.56
N ARG A 131 -7.98 -23.12 -3.71
CA ARG A 131 -7.78 -22.15 -2.62
C ARG A 131 -7.52 -20.73 -3.16
N ARG A 132 -6.65 -20.58 -4.16
CA ARG A 132 -6.40 -19.29 -4.84
C ARG A 132 -7.67 -18.71 -5.45
N VAL A 133 -8.42 -19.55 -6.16
CA VAL A 133 -9.68 -19.19 -6.83
C VAL A 133 -10.77 -18.86 -5.82
N PHE A 134 -10.80 -19.53 -4.66
CA PHE A 134 -11.67 -19.16 -3.54
C PHE A 134 -11.36 -17.75 -3.03
N ILE A 135 -10.09 -17.45 -2.73
CA ILE A 135 -9.66 -16.10 -2.28
C ILE A 135 -10.03 -15.04 -3.34
N ARG A 136 -9.85 -15.37 -4.63
CA ARG A 136 -10.28 -14.53 -5.75
C ARG A 136 -11.78 -14.26 -5.70
N GLY A 137 -12.60 -15.29 -5.50
CA GLY A 137 -14.05 -15.16 -5.35
C GLY A 137 -14.47 -14.27 -4.17
N VAL A 138 -13.84 -14.45 -3.00
CA VAL A 138 -14.05 -13.61 -1.82
C VAL A 138 -13.68 -12.14 -2.12
N PHE A 139 -12.55 -11.92 -2.82
CA PHE A 139 -12.12 -10.58 -3.22
C PHE A 139 -13.12 -9.92 -4.18
N LEU A 140 -13.66 -10.68 -5.14
CA LEU A 140 -14.69 -10.21 -6.05
C LEU A 140 -15.96 -9.80 -5.29
N GLY A 141 -16.42 -10.64 -4.35
CA GLY A 141 -17.62 -10.43 -3.55
C GLY A 141 -17.55 -9.21 -2.62
N GLY A 142 -16.47 -9.04 -1.86
CA GLY A 142 -16.37 -7.96 -0.86
C GLY A 142 -14.96 -7.46 -0.57
N GLY A 143 -13.99 -7.78 -1.41
CA GLY A 143 -12.65 -7.22 -1.34
C GLY A 143 -12.55 -5.82 -1.94
N SER A 144 -11.57 -5.04 -1.48
CA SER A 144 -11.20 -3.76 -2.09
C SER A 144 -9.73 -3.41 -1.87
N ILE A 145 -9.17 -2.60 -2.78
CA ILE A 145 -7.79 -2.10 -2.70
C ILE A 145 -7.80 -0.59 -2.91
N SER A 146 -7.08 0.11 -2.04
CA SER A 146 -6.85 1.56 -2.15
C SER A 146 -6.01 1.89 -3.38
N ASN A 147 -6.03 3.15 -3.80
CA ASN A 147 -5.09 3.59 -4.84
C ASN A 147 -3.66 3.52 -4.26
N PRO A 148 -2.75 2.70 -4.84
CA PRO A 148 -1.39 2.50 -4.34
C PRO A 148 -0.56 3.79 -4.35
N GLU A 149 -0.90 4.79 -5.18
CA GLU A 149 -0.25 6.11 -5.14
C GLU A 149 -0.51 6.82 -3.80
N LYS A 150 -1.68 6.60 -3.19
CA LYS A 150 -2.07 7.23 -1.93
C LYS A 150 -1.65 6.41 -0.71
N THR A 151 -2.14 5.18 -0.61
CA THR A 151 -1.90 4.32 0.55
C THR A 151 -1.94 2.84 0.16
N TYR A 152 -1.16 2.03 0.87
CA TYR A 152 -1.20 0.58 0.78
C TYR A 152 -2.24 0.05 1.76
N HIS A 153 -3.37 -0.38 1.22
CA HIS A 153 -4.43 -0.99 2.00
C HIS A 153 -5.28 -1.88 1.11
N LEU A 154 -5.32 -3.16 1.44
CA LEU A 154 -6.22 -4.14 0.88
C LEU A 154 -7.10 -4.66 2.00
N GLU A 155 -8.40 -4.78 1.76
CA GLU A 155 -9.34 -5.29 2.75
C GLU A 155 -10.41 -6.20 2.15
N PHE A 156 -10.92 -7.11 2.99
CA PHE A 156 -12.13 -7.89 2.78
C PHE A 156 -13.10 -7.57 3.92
N VAL A 157 -14.39 -7.42 3.62
CA VAL A 157 -15.41 -7.08 4.61
C VAL A 157 -16.41 -8.22 4.74
N THR A 158 -16.70 -8.64 5.97
CA THR A 158 -17.74 -9.62 6.31
C THR A 158 -18.48 -9.21 7.58
N HIS A 159 -19.59 -9.87 7.89
CA HIS A 159 -20.38 -9.67 9.11
C HIS A 159 -20.21 -10.78 10.14
N HIS A 160 -19.40 -11.79 9.84
CA HIS A 160 -19.23 -12.99 10.67
C HIS A 160 -17.77 -13.09 11.12
N GLU A 161 -17.56 -13.11 12.44
CA GLU A 161 -16.22 -13.11 13.05
C GLU A 161 -15.45 -14.39 12.74
N ASP A 162 -16.08 -15.55 12.95
CA ASP A 162 -15.45 -16.85 12.72
C ASP A 162 -14.98 -17.00 11.28
N TYR A 163 -15.82 -16.60 10.32
CA TYR A 163 -15.46 -16.57 8.91
C TYR A 163 -14.30 -15.61 8.62
N ALA A 164 -14.26 -14.45 9.29
CA ALA A 164 -13.16 -13.50 9.11
C ALA A 164 -11.82 -14.08 9.59
N ASN A 165 -11.84 -14.78 10.72
CA ASN A 165 -10.67 -15.44 11.27
C ASN A 165 -10.23 -16.63 10.40
N GLU A 166 -11.16 -17.45 9.95
CA GLU A 166 -10.88 -18.58 9.05
C GLU A 166 -10.31 -18.10 7.71
N LEU A 167 -10.92 -17.08 7.08
CA LEU A 167 -10.40 -16.48 5.85
C LEU A 167 -8.99 -15.92 6.06
N SER A 168 -8.75 -15.25 7.20
CA SER A 168 -7.41 -14.73 7.52
C SER A 168 -6.39 -15.86 7.67
N GLN A 169 -6.76 -16.99 8.27
CA GLN A 169 -5.88 -18.16 8.35
C GLN A 169 -5.55 -18.72 6.97
N ILE A 170 -6.56 -18.84 6.09
CA ILE A 170 -6.38 -19.32 4.72
C ILE A 170 -5.43 -18.40 3.94
N ILE A 171 -5.63 -17.08 4.00
CA ILE A 171 -4.75 -16.08 3.37
C ILE A 171 -3.32 -16.22 3.90
N ASN A 172 -3.16 -16.40 5.21
CA ASN A 172 -1.85 -16.53 5.85
C ASN A 172 -1.14 -17.86 5.55
N THR A 173 -1.82 -18.87 4.98
CA THR A 173 -1.14 -20.09 4.49
C THR A 173 -0.14 -19.79 3.36
N TYR A 174 -0.26 -18.63 2.70
CA TYR A 174 0.67 -18.14 1.68
C TYR A 174 1.82 -17.29 2.24
N GLY A 175 2.03 -17.28 3.57
CA GLY A 175 3.10 -16.47 4.20
C GLY A 175 2.76 -14.98 4.32
N LEU A 176 1.50 -14.62 4.12
CA LEU A 176 0.99 -13.26 4.34
C LEU A 176 0.72 -13.02 5.83
N ASN A 177 0.55 -11.74 6.21
CA ASN A 177 0.26 -11.35 7.58
C ASN A 177 -1.06 -10.57 7.67
N SER A 178 -2.15 -11.13 7.13
CA SER A 178 -3.46 -10.51 7.24
C SER A 178 -3.92 -10.46 8.69
N LYS A 179 -4.60 -9.36 9.03
CA LYS A 179 -5.13 -9.09 10.36
C LYS A 179 -6.64 -8.90 10.29
N VAL A 180 -7.34 -9.32 11.34
CA VAL A 180 -8.78 -9.11 11.52
C VAL A 180 -9.01 -7.97 12.51
N ILE A 181 -9.94 -7.08 12.19
CA ILE A 181 -10.38 -6.00 13.07
C ILE A 181 -11.90 -5.84 12.99
N GLN A 182 -12.54 -5.67 14.14
CA GLN A 182 -13.95 -5.29 14.20
C GLN A 182 -14.12 -3.80 13.88
N ARG A 183 -15.01 -3.49 12.94
CA ARG A 183 -15.37 -2.13 12.52
C ARG A 183 -16.89 -1.99 12.54
N LYS A 184 -17.43 -1.38 13.59
CA LYS A 184 -18.88 -1.30 13.84
C LYS A 184 -19.47 -2.71 13.91
N SER A 185 -20.46 -3.03 13.06
CA SER A 185 -21.13 -4.33 12.96
C SER A 185 -20.51 -5.26 11.88
N SER A 186 -19.28 -5.00 11.47
CA SER A 186 -18.56 -5.78 10.46
C SER A 186 -17.16 -6.13 10.95
N PHE A 187 -16.58 -7.17 10.35
CA PHE A 187 -15.20 -7.59 10.52
C PHE A 187 -14.44 -7.34 9.23
N VAL A 188 -13.24 -6.79 9.36
CA VAL A 188 -12.39 -6.41 8.23
C VAL A 188 -11.10 -7.19 8.31
N ILE A 189 -10.82 -7.99 7.28
CA ILE A 189 -9.54 -8.67 7.09
C ILE A 189 -8.69 -7.77 6.21
N TYR A 190 -7.48 -7.40 6.63
CA TYR A 190 -6.69 -6.41 5.89
C TYR A 190 -5.19 -6.71 5.82
N LEU A 191 -4.56 -6.17 4.77
CA LEU A 191 -3.13 -6.11 4.53
C LEU A 191 -2.71 -4.64 4.32
N LYS A 192 -1.61 -4.21 4.97
CA LYS A 192 -1.09 -2.84 4.87
C LYS A 192 0.28 -2.73 4.22
N GLU A 193 0.97 -3.85 4.05
CA GLU A 193 2.31 -3.87 3.45
C GLU A 193 2.19 -4.04 1.94
N GLY A 194 2.87 -3.17 1.18
CA GLY A 194 2.79 -3.18 -0.29
C GLY A 194 3.24 -4.51 -0.92
N GLU A 195 4.24 -5.16 -0.32
CA GLU A 195 4.75 -6.48 -0.72
C GLU A 195 3.69 -7.57 -0.56
N GLN A 196 3.06 -7.65 0.61
CA GLN A 196 2.00 -8.62 0.86
C GLN A 196 0.77 -8.38 -0.02
N ILE A 197 0.48 -7.13 -0.39
CA ILE A 197 -0.60 -6.82 -1.34
C ILE A 197 -0.23 -7.32 -2.75
N VAL A 198 1.03 -7.18 -3.16
CA VAL A 198 1.54 -7.71 -4.44
C VAL A 198 1.46 -9.23 -4.46
N ASP A 199 1.87 -9.90 -3.39
CA ASP A 199 1.75 -11.35 -3.27
C ASP A 199 0.28 -11.81 -3.34
N LEU A 200 -0.64 -11.09 -2.68
CA LEU A 200 -2.07 -11.41 -2.79
C LEU A 200 -2.60 -11.18 -4.21
N LEU A 201 -2.18 -10.10 -4.89
CA LEU A 201 -2.54 -9.88 -6.30
C LEU A 201 -2.06 -11.02 -7.19
N ASN A 202 -0.87 -11.58 -6.92
CA ASN A 202 -0.34 -12.74 -7.62
C ASN A 202 -1.19 -13.99 -7.35
N ILE A 203 -1.55 -14.24 -6.09
CA ILE A 203 -2.39 -15.37 -5.66
C ILE A 203 -3.74 -15.36 -6.40
N ILE A 204 -4.38 -14.20 -6.54
CA ILE A 204 -5.69 -14.08 -7.23
C ILE A 204 -5.59 -13.93 -8.76
N GLY A 205 -4.37 -13.91 -9.32
CA GLY A 205 -4.12 -13.82 -10.76
C GLY A 205 -4.17 -12.41 -11.37
N ALA A 206 -4.09 -11.36 -10.56
CA ALA A 206 -4.14 -9.96 -11.01
C ALA A 206 -2.74 -9.42 -11.42
N HIS A 207 -2.09 -10.08 -12.39
CA HIS A 207 -0.71 -9.79 -12.80
C HIS A 207 -0.50 -8.37 -13.40
N GLU A 208 -1.43 -7.83 -14.19
CA GLU A 208 -1.31 -6.46 -14.73
C GLU A 208 -1.38 -5.42 -13.61
N SER A 209 -2.36 -5.58 -12.71
CA SER A 209 -2.51 -4.67 -11.56
C SER A 209 -1.36 -4.82 -10.55
N LEU A 210 -0.79 -6.02 -10.42
CA LEU A 210 0.41 -6.27 -9.64
C LEU A 210 1.60 -5.45 -10.17
N LEU A 211 1.86 -5.53 -11.48
CA LEU A 211 2.97 -4.79 -12.11
C LEU A 211 2.78 -3.27 -11.97
N GLU A 212 1.54 -2.78 -12.06
CA GLU A 212 1.24 -1.38 -11.78
C GLU A 212 1.57 -1.00 -10.33
N LEU A 213 1.22 -1.84 -9.36
CA LEU A 213 1.52 -1.59 -7.95
C LEU A 213 3.04 -1.59 -7.69
N GLU A 214 3.77 -2.53 -8.28
CA GLU A 214 5.23 -2.60 -8.19
C GLU A 214 5.91 -1.36 -8.76
N ASN A 215 5.47 -0.90 -9.94
CA ASN A 215 5.98 0.35 -10.51
C ASN A 215 5.77 1.55 -9.57
N VAL A 216 4.60 1.63 -8.92
CA VAL A 216 4.33 2.69 -7.93
C VAL A 216 5.24 2.56 -6.72
N ARG A 217 5.53 1.34 -6.23
CA ARG A 217 6.46 1.10 -5.12
C ARG A 217 7.86 1.59 -5.46
N ILE A 218 8.40 1.16 -6.60
CA ILE A 218 9.74 1.52 -7.09
C ILE A 218 9.85 3.05 -7.21
N MET A 219 8.86 3.71 -7.82
CA MET A 219 8.88 5.15 -7.98
C MET A 219 8.82 5.91 -6.64
N LYS A 220 8.06 5.40 -5.67
CA LYS A 220 8.01 5.97 -4.31
C LYS A 220 9.34 5.82 -3.58
N GLU A 221 9.96 4.65 -3.68
CA GLU A 221 11.27 4.38 -3.08
C GLU A 221 12.35 5.28 -3.68
N MET A 222 12.43 5.36 -5.01
CA MET A 222 13.36 6.23 -5.72
C MET A 222 13.19 7.70 -5.31
N ARG A 223 11.96 8.21 -5.28
CA ARG A 223 11.68 9.58 -4.82
C ARG A 223 12.11 9.81 -3.37
N ASN A 224 11.83 8.85 -2.48
CA ASN A 224 12.23 8.96 -1.08
C ASN A 224 13.76 8.96 -0.93
N ASN A 225 14.47 8.14 -1.70
CA ASN A 225 15.93 8.09 -1.71
C ASN A 225 16.53 9.40 -2.23
N VAL A 226 16.01 9.95 -3.34
CA VAL A 226 16.43 11.25 -3.88
C VAL A 226 16.15 12.37 -2.87
N ASN A 227 14.96 12.40 -2.27
CA ASN A 227 14.62 13.41 -1.26
C ASN A 227 15.57 13.34 -0.05
N ARG A 228 15.92 12.14 0.41
CA ARG A 228 16.91 11.97 1.50
C ARG A 228 18.28 12.50 1.08
N LEU A 229 18.74 12.17 -0.12
CA LEU A 229 20.03 12.65 -0.65
C LEU A 229 20.06 14.18 -0.74
N VAL A 230 19.07 14.78 -1.39
CA VAL A 230 18.96 16.24 -1.54
C VAL A 230 18.87 16.94 -0.19
N ASN A 231 18.12 16.39 0.76
CA ASN A 231 18.04 16.95 2.11
C ASN A 231 19.39 16.91 2.84
N CYS A 232 20.14 15.80 2.71
CA CYS A 232 21.47 15.68 3.29
C CYS A 232 22.46 16.67 2.66
N GLU A 233 22.47 16.80 1.34
CA GLU A 233 23.34 17.76 0.63
C GLU A 233 23.00 19.20 0.98
N THR A 234 21.71 19.56 0.96
CA THR A 234 21.24 20.90 1.32
C THR A 234 21.62 21.27 2.75
N ALA A 235 21.47 20.33 3.70
CA ALA A 235 21.88 20.53 5.08
C ALA A 235 23.40 20.71 5.22
N ASN A 236 24.20 19.96 4.48
CA ASN A 236 25.65 20.06 4.49
C ASN A 236 26.15 21.37 3.86
N LEU A 237 25.54 21.79 2.75
CA LEU A 237 25.84 23.06 2.09
C LEU A 237 25.49 24.22 3.02
N SER A 238 24.30 24.21 3.62
CA SER A 238 23.88 25.24 4.58
C SER A 238 24.83 25.36 5.79
N LYS A 239 25.29 24.23 6.36
CA LYS A 239 26.30 24.25 7.44
C LYS A 239 27.62 24.87 6.99
N THR A 240 28.08 24.54 5.78
CA THR A 240 29.31 25.06 5.20
C THR A 240 29.23 26.57 4.98
N VAL A 241 28.14 27.05 4.37
CA VAL A 241 27.89 28.47 4.11
C VAL A 241 27.79 29.25 5.43
N ASN A 242 27.05 28.74 6.41
CA ASN A 242 26.94 29.40 7.71
C ASN A 242 28.29 29.47 8.44
N ALA A 243 29.12 28.43 8.36
CA ALA A 243 30.47 28.45 8.91
C ALA A 243 31.34 29.49 8.18
N ALA A 244 31.28 29.56 6.85
CA ALA A 244 31.98 30.55 6.05
C ALA A 244 31.66 31.99 6.47
N VAL A 245 30.36 32.31 6.57
CA VAL A 245 29.88 33.64 6.96
C VAL A 245 30.36 34.00 8.37
N ARG A 246 30.27 33.06 9.32
CA ARG A 246 30.77 33.29 10.70
C ARG A 246 32.27 33.53 10.73
N GLN A 247 33.05 32.70 10.03
CA GLN A 247 34.51 32.83 9.96
C GLN A 247 34.92 34.19 9.38
N ILE A 248 34.30 34.59 8.27
CA ILE A 248 34.56 35.89 7.64
C ILE A 248 34.19 37.04 8.59
N GLY A 249 33.04 36.95 9.28
CA GLY A 249 32.63 37.95 10.27
C GLY A 249 33.62 38.07 11.44
N SER A 250 34.16 36.95 11.93
CA SER A 250 35.18 36.91 12.97
C SER A 250 36.50 37.53 12.51
N ILE A 251 36.95 37.20 11.29
CA ILE A 251 38.18 37.74 10.70
C ILE A 251 38.07 39.26 10.52
N LYS A 252 36.96 39.76 9.94
CA LYS A 252 36.73 41.19 9.75
C LYS A 252 36.69 41.99 11.06
N LEU A 253 36.19 41.37 12.14
CA LEU A 253 36.22 42.01 13.46
C LEU A 253 37.66 42.17 13.96
N ILE A 254 38.47 41.11 13.89
CA ILE A 254 39.88 41.15 14.30
C ILE A 254 40.66 42.19 13.47
N GLU A 255 40.44 42.20 12.16
CA GLU A 255 41.05 43.18 11.25
C GLU A 255 40.75 44.63 11.67
N LYS A 256 39.51 44.91 12.07
CA LYS A 256 39.08 46.25 12.50
C LYS A 256 39.65 46.67 13.86
N GLU A 257 39.64 45.78 14.85
CA GLU A 257 39.96 46.15 16.25
C GLU A 257 41.48 46.15 16.53
N ILE A 258 42.20 45.13 16.05
CA ILE A 258 43.62 44.94 16.38
C ILE A 258 44.53 44.76 15.16
N GLY A 259 43.95 44.59 13.97
CA GLY A 259 44.66 44.31 12.72
C GLY A 259 45.10 42.85 12.59
N LEU A 260 45.01 42.28 11.38
CA LEU A 260 45.38 40.88 11.11
C LEU A 260 46.88 40.60 11.37
N GLN A 261 47.72 41.63 11.31
CA GLN A 261 49.16 41.52 11.54
C GLN A 261 49.54 41.14 12.98
N ARG A 262 48.61 41.27 13.93
CA ARG A 262 48.80 40.83 15.32
C ARG A 262 48.47 39.35 15.54
N LEU A 263 47.86 38.67 14.57
CA LEU A 263 47.67 37.24 14.63
C LEU A 263 49.01 36.51 14.42
N PRO A 264 49.23 35.35 15.06
CA PRO A 264 50.30 34.45 14.68
C PRO A 264 50.28 34.16 13.18
N GLU A 265 51.45 34.06 12.55
CA GLU A 265 51.62 33.94 11.09
C GLU A 265 50.73 32.85 10.48
N ASN A 266 50.72 31.67 11.10
CA ASN A 266 49.91 30.54 10.66
C ASN A 266 48.38 30.77 10.72
N LEU A 267 47.90 31.69 11.56
CA LEU A 267 46.49 32.11 11.61
C LEU A 267 46.22 33.25 10.64
N ARG A 268 47.16 34.19 10.51
CA ARG A 268 47.08 35.32 9.57
C ARG A 268 46.92 34.82 8.13
N GLU A 269 47.76 33.88 7.68
CA GLU A 269 47.69 33.30 6.33
C GLU A 269 46.30 32.73 6.02
N VAL A 270 45.73 31.97 6.96
CA VAL A 270 44.39 31.37 6.79
C VAL A 270 43.29 32.41 6.81
N ALA A 271 43.44 33.47 7.61
CA ALA A 271 42.49 34.58 7.67
C ALA A 271 42.45 35.34 6.33
N GLU A 272 43.62 35.68 5.78
CA GLU A 272 43.78 36.38 4.52
C GLU A 272 43.27 35.54 3.33
N LEU A 273 43.60 34.25 3.30
CA LEU A 273 43.06 33.32 2.30
C LEU A 273 41.53 33.20 2.40
N ARG A 274 40.97 33.14 3.61
CA ARG A 274 39.51 33.03 3.77
C ARG A 274 38.76 34.29 3.31
N LEU A 275 39.35 35.47 3.49
CA LEU A 275 38.79 36.72 2.97
C LEU A 275 38.90 36.82 1.45
N SER A 276 40.05 36.42 0.91
CA SER A 276 40.33 36.45 -0.54
C SER A 276 39.51 35.43 -1.31
N TYR A 277 39.23 34.29 -0.67
CA TYR A 277 38.48 33.18 -1.25
C TYR A 277 37.30 32.73 -0.34
N PRO A 278 36.21 33.53 -0.26
CA PRO A 278 35.07 33.26 0.61
C PRO A 278 34.29 31.97 0.28
N ASN A 279 34.28 31.61 -1.00
CA ASN A 279 33.49 30.50 -1.54
C ASN A 279 34.23 29.16 -1.53
N GLU A 280 35.55 29.18 -1.34
CA GLU A 280 36.37 27.97 -1.33
C GLU A 280 36.10 27.12 -0.10
N SER A 281 36.20 25.81 -0.25
CA SER A 281 36.09 24.88 0.86
C SER A 281 37.35 24.91 1.73
N LEU A 282 37.23 24.41 2.95
CA LEU A 282 38.37 24.28 3.87
C LEU A 282 39.50 23.39 3.31
N LYS A 283 39.19 22.50 2.35
CA LYS A 283 40.20 21.65 1.70
C LYS A 283 40.99 22.46 0.68
N GLU A 284 40.30 23.25 -0.15
CA GLU A 284 40.92 24.12 -1.16
C GLU A 284 41.79 25.19 -0.50
N LEU A 285 41.29 25.87 0.54
CA LEU A 285 42.09 26.83 1.32
C LEU A 285 43.35 26.20 1.91
N GLY A 286 43.28 24.93 2.31
CA GLY A 286 44.41 24.19 2.86
C GLY A 286 45.48 23.86 1.83
N GLN A 287 45.08 23.66 0.58
CA GLN A 287 46.00 23.44 -0.55
C GLN A 287 46.71 24.73 -0.99
N MET A 288 46.12 25.89 -0.71
CA MET A 288 46.71 27.22 -0.99
C MET A 288 47.75 27.66 0.06
N LEU A 289 47.90 26.94 1.16
CA LEU A 289 48.90 27.23 2.20
C LEU A 289 50.24 26.59 1.88
N GLU A 290 51.32 27.20 2.34
CA GLU A 290 52.67 26.64 2.25
C GLU A 290 53.28 26.48 3.66
N PRO A 291 53.55 25.24 4.13
CA PRO A 291 53.23 23.96 3.49
C PRO A 291 51.72 23.65 3.48
N PRO A 292 51.22 22.84 2.52
CA PRO A 292 49.81 22.48 2.43
C PRO A 292 49.28 21.83 3.71
N VAL A 293 48.07 22.21 4.10
CA VAL A 293 47.41 21.74 5.32
C VAL A 293 46.12 21.01 4.98
N GLY A 294 45.86 19.87 5.62
CA GLY A 294 44.60 19.17 5.46
C GLY A 294 43.40 19.95 6.01
N LYS A 295 42.18 19.62 5.55
CA LYS A 295 40.90 20.22 5.98
C LYS A 295 40.79 20.44 7.49
N SER A 296 41.17 19.45 8.30
CA SER A 296 41.10 19.52 9.76
C SER A 296 42.05 20.56 10.34
N GLY A 297 43.24 20.73 9.77
CA GLY A 297 44.22 21.72 10.22
C GLY A 297 43.75 23.15 9.92
N VAL A 298 43.19 23.39 8.74
CA VAL A 298 42.57 24.68 8.38
C VAL A 298 41.39 24.98 9.31
N ASN A 299 40.51 24.00 9.53
CA ASN A 299 39.36 24.15 10.44
C ASN A 299 39.81 24.50 11.87
N HIS A 300 40.88 23.87 12.36
CA HIS A 300 41.42 24.15 13.68
C HIS A 300 41.98 25.59 13.79
N ARG A 301 42.68 26.06 12.75
CA ARG A 301 43.18 27.45 12.69
C ARG A 301 42.02 28.45 12.66
N LEU A 302 40.99 28.22 11.83
CA LEU A 302 39.79 29.08 11.79
C LEU A 302 39.00 29.09 13.10
N ARG A 303 38.90 27.95 13.80
CA ARG A 303 38.29 27.92 15.14
C ARG A 303 39.07 28.74 16.16
N LYS A 304 40.41 28.78 16.09
CA LYS A 304 41.22 29.65 16.95
C LYS A 304 40.95 31.12 16.65
N ILE A 305 40.84 31.49 15.38
CA ILE A 305 40.47 32.85 14.95
C ILE A 305 39.08 33.23 15.48
N GLU A 306 38.09 32.35 15.36
CA GLU A 306 36.75 32.59 15.93
C GLU A 306 36.79 32.81 17.45
N LYS A 307 37.64 32.09 18.20
CA LYS A 307 37.81 32.30 19.64
C LYS A 307 38.42 33.66 19.98
N ILE A 308 39.47 34.07 19.26
CA ILE A 308 40.10 35.39 19.44
C ILE A 308 39.07 36.50 19.17
N ALA A 309 38.28 36.36 18.11
CA ALA A 309 37.20 37.30 17.81
C ALA A 309 36.13 37.33 18.91
N GLU A 310 35.83 36.19 19.54
CA GLU A 310 34.87 36.11 20.65
C GLU A 310 35.39 36.79 21.92
N GLU A 311 36.69 36.69 22.22
CA GLU A 311 37.35 37.39 23.33
C GLU A 311 37.28 38.92 23.12
N LEU A 312 37.61 39.40 21.92
CA LEU A 312 37.49 40.83 21.56
C LEU A 312 36.05 41.36 21.69
N ARG A 313 35.03 40.53 21.38
CA ARG A 313 33.61 40.92 21.58
C ARG A 313 33.22 41.06 23.04
N LYS A 314 33.90 40.37 23.95
CA LYS A 314 33.63 40.43 25.40
C LYS A 314 34.34 41.60 26.06
N GLU A 315 35.53 41.96 25.58
CA GLU A 315 36.31 43.11 26.09
C GLU A 315 35.79 44.46 25.59
N GLY A 316 35.14 44.50 24.43
CA GLY A 316 34.48 45.69 23.88
C GLY A 316 33.05 45.94 24.37
N LYS A 317 32.56 45.16 25.34
CA LYS A 317 31.27 45.36 26.04
C LYS A 317 31.50 45.87 27.45
#